data_AF-A0A9D5EHR5-F1
#
_entry.id   AF-A0A9D5EHR5-F1
#
_cell.length_a   1.000
_cell.length_b   1.000
_cell.length_c   1.000
_cell.angle_alpha   90.00
_cell.angle_beta   90.00
_cell.angle_gamma   90.00
#
_symmetry.space_group_name_H-M   'P 1'
#
loop_
_entity.id
_entity.type
_entity.pdbx_description
1 polymer ?
#
loop_
_entity_poly.entity_id
_entity_poly.type
_entity_poly.pdbx_seq_one_letter_code
_entity_poly.pdbx_strand_id
1 'polypeptide(L)'
;MTARWYRPLMAVVAVSMALAGGLSLLFSNSAHVVASGSYTIEVNEEGFNPKLCLISRGDVVQWKNVGKKVHRVIKPDAGVGSPPLFDSEDIAPGQISQSFIMTYGGNFNYLDQYNPSLTGTVNTPQRSNTQAENCSPLAPTPTPTPTRTPGPTPTPSPQVAALPMYCRAASLGAAIGNEGCAVTVGIARDD
;
A
#
# COMPACT_ATOMS: atom_id res chain seq x y z
N MET A 1 -59.55 84.51 5.97
CA MET A 1 -60.06 84.05 4.65
C MET A 1 -58.86 83.59 3.84
N THR A 2 -58.71 82.39 3.30
CA THR A 2 -59.43 81.11 3.36
C THR A 2 -58.42 80.06 2.91
N ALA A 3 -58.26 78.98 3.68
CA ALA A 3 -57.58 77.76 3.27
C ALA A 3 -58.35 77.08 2.12
N ARG A 4 -57.63 76.38 1.23
CA ARG A 4 -58.06 75.19 0.46
C ARG A 4 -57.03 74.91 -0.65
N TRP A 5 -56.28 73.81 -0.57
CA TRP A 5 -56.07 72.98 -1.77
C TRP A 5 -55.86 71.49 -1.43
N TYR A 6 -57.00 70.79 -1.37
CA TYR A 6 -57.31 69.43 -1.83
C TYR A 6 -56.29 68.29 -1.69
N ARG A 7 -56.52 67.45 -0.68
CA ARG A 7 -56.62 65.98 -0.81
C ARG A 7 -58.13 65.69 -0.83
N PRO A 8 -58.73 64.89 -1.73
CA PRO A 8 -58.42 63.45 -1.81
C PRO A 8 -58.67 62.79 -3.19
N LEU A 9 -57.84 61.81 -3.56
CA LEU A 9 -58.23 60.76 -4.52
C LEU A 9 -57.77 59.42 -3.95
N MET A 10 -58.55 58.93 -2.99
CA MET A 10 -58.58 57.50 -2.66
C MET A 10 -59.46 56.82 -3.70
N ALA A 11 -58.86 55.96 -4.53
CA ALA A 11 -59.44 54.71 -5.03
C ALA A 11 -58.78 54.27 -6.36
N VAL A 12 -57.55 53.73 -6.32
CA VAL A 12 -57.18 52.67 -7.27
C VAL A 12 -56.15 51.74 -6.60
N VAL A 13 -56.51 50.46 -6.53
CA VAL A 13 -55.70 49.25 -6.24
C VAL A 13 -55.28 48.99 -4.78
N ALA A 14 -56.27 48.62 -3.96
CA ALA A 14 -56.08 47.48 -3.07
C ALA A 14 -56.20 46.19 -3.90
N VAL A 15 -55.40 45.18 -3.55
CA VAL A 15 -55.36 43.80 -4.10
C VAL A 15 -54.43 43.59 -5.31
N SER A 16 -53.13 43.39 -5.02
CA SER A 16 -52.23 42.61 -5.87
C SER A 16 -51.12 41.94 -5.04
N MET A 17 -51.39 40.67 -4.71
CA MET A 17 -50.41 39.58 -4.56
C MET A 17 -49.43 39.62 -3.38
N ALA A 18 -49.90 39.06 -2.27
CA ALA A 18 -49.11 38.23 -1.39
C ALA A 18 -48.45 37.08 -2.19
N LEU A 19 -47.14 37.18 -2.48
CA LEU A 19 -46.26 36.07 -2.89
C LEU A 19 -44.80 36.55 -2.95
N ALA A 20 -44.20 36.78 -1.78
CA ALA A 20 -42.74 36.79 -1.61
C ALA A 20 -42.37 36.42 -0.16
N GLY A 21 -43.14 35.52 0.46
CA GLY A 21 -42.68 34.79 1.63
C GLY A 21 -41.86 33.60 1.14
N GLY A 22 -40.54 33.73 1.12
CA GLY A 22 -39.70 32.64 0.64
C GLY A 22 -38.32 33.09 0.16
N LEU A 23 -37.52 33.67 1.05
CA LEU A 23 -36.08 33.55 0.90
C LEU A 23 -35.44 33.42 2.27
N SER A 24 -35.82 32.34 2.98
CA SER A 24 -34.90 31.72 3.93
C SER A 24 -33.69 31.27 3.12
N LEU A 25 -32.70 32.15 2.97
CA LEU A 25 -31.34 31.69 2.71
C LEU A 25 -30.95 30.93 3.97
N LEU A 26 -31.23 29.64 3.90
CA LEU A 26 -30.54 28.61 4.65
C LEU A 26 -29.06 28.83 4.34
N PHE A 27 -28.40 29.68 5.13
CA PHE A 27 -27.01 29.41 5.43
C PHE A 27 -27.06 28.09 6.18
N SER A 28 -27.01 27.00 5.40
CA SER A 28 -26.44 25.77 5.90
C SER A 28 -25.07 26.20 6.42
N ASN A 29 -25.01 26.47 7.73
CA ASN A 29 -23.83 26.16 8.49
C ASN A 29 -23.64 24.66 8.23
N SER A 30 -22.94 24.36 7.13
CA SER A 30 -21.94 23.32 7.20
C SER A 30 -21.03 23.79 8.33
N ALA A 31 -21.42 23.46 9.56
CA ALA A 31 -20.46 22.97 10.50
C ALA A 31 -19.80 21.81 9.75
N HIS A 32 -18.80 22.14 8.95
CA HIS A 32 -17.77 21.21 8.60
C HIS A 32 -17.24 20.84 9.97
N VAL A 33 -17.74 19.73 10.49
CA VAL A 33 -16.96 18.92 11.41
C VAL A 33 -15.66 18.78 10.65
N VAL A 34 -14.64 19.51 11.10
CA VAL A 34 -13.27 19.18 10.75
C VAL A 34 -13.12 17.82 11.39
N ALA A 35 -13.50 16.78 10.66
CA ALA A 35 -13.31 15.42 11.09
C ALA A 35 -11.80 15.31 11.17
N SER A 36 -11.25 15.37 12.39
CA SER A 36 -9.84 15.18 12.61
C SER A 36 -9.58 13.68 12.46
N GLY A 37 -9.32 13.26 11.23
CA GLY A 37 -8.87 11.91 10.95
C GLY A 37 -7.50 11.70 11.61
N SER A 38 -7.26 10.50 12.13
CA SER A 38 -5.94 10.09 12.60
C SER A 38 -5.43 8.99 11.70
N TYR A 39 -4.32 9.26 10.99
CA TYR A 39 -3.72 8.34 10.04
C TYR A 39 -2.36 7.89 10.51
N THR A 40 -2.08 6.60 10.33
CA THR A 40 -0.79 6.00 10.66
C THR A 40 -0.12 5.53 9.37
N ILE A 41 1.07 6.04 9.12
CA ILE A 41 1.92 5.63 8.00
C ILE A 41 2.96 4.66 8.55
N GLU A 42 3.06 3.49 7.95
CA GLU A 42 4.04 2.50 8.35
C GLU A 42 5.40 2.79 7.70
N VAL A 43 6.48 2.58 8.43
CA VAL A 43 7.86 2.64 7.93
C VAL A 43 8.59 1.33 8.23
N ASN A 44 9.29 0.81 7.23
CA ASN A 44 10.20 -0.32 7.32
C ASN A 44 11.41 -0.13 6.40
N GLU A 45 12.23 -1.16 6.25
CA GLU A 45 13.43 -1.14 5.40
C GLU A 45 13.13 -1.05 3.89
N GLU A 46 11.89 -1.34 3.46
CA GLU A 46 11.44 -1.23 2.07
C GLU A 46 10.91 0.17 1.75
N GLY A 47 10.40 0.89 2.76
CA GLY A 47 9.97 2.28 2.67
C GLY A 47 8.73 2.60 3.49
N PHE A 48 7.98 3.59 3.00
CA PHE A 48 6.75 4.07 3.63
C PHE A 48 5.52 3.44 3.00
N ASN A 49 4.57 3.04 3.85
CA ASN A 49 3.29 2.46 3.45
C ASN A 49 2.11 3.15 4.15
N PRO A 50 1.23 3.85 3.42
CA PRO A 50 1.32 4.13 1.99
C PRO A 50 2.42 5.15 1.67
N LYS A 51 3.01 5.07 0.47
CA LYS A 51 4.02 6.05 0.02
C LYS A 51 3.42 7.43 -0.24
N LEU A 52 2.18 7.47 -0.73
CA LEU A 52 1.39 8.67 -0.93
C LEU A 52 0.14 8.58 -0.05
N CYS A 53 0.02 9.51 0.87
CA CYS A 53 -1.06 9.62 1.82
C CYS A 53 -1.85 10.91 1.53
N LEU A 54 -3.10 10.79 1.10
CA LEU A 54 -4.05 11.89 0.90
C LEU A 54 -4.90 12.07 2.17
N ILE A 55 -4.85 13.25 2.77
CA ILE A 55 -5.64 13.60 3.98
C ILE A 55 -6.34 14.96 3.83
N SER A 56 -7.33 15.22 4.68
CA SER A 56 -7.96 16.52 4.84
C SER A 56 -7.08 17.46 5.69
N ARG A 57 -7.32 18.77 5.62
CA ARG A 57 -6.61 19.74 6.48
C ARG A 57 -7.17 19.67 7.91
N GLY A 58 -6.28 19.69 8.89
CA GLY A 58 -6.61 19.51 10.30
C GLY A 58 -6.50 18.07 10.78
N ASP A 59 -6.17 17.13 9.89
CA ASP A 59 -5.93 15.73 10.23
C ASP A 59 -4.58 15.54 10.91
N VAL A 60 -4.50 14.44 11.66
CA VAL A 60 -3.32 14.01 12.39
C VAL A 60 -2.64 12.87 11.65
N VAL A 61 -1.34 12.99 11.47
CA VAL A 61 -0.47 11.94 10.91
C VAL A 61 0.51 11.48 11.99
N GLN A 62 0.69 10.17 12.07
CA GLN A 62 1.72 9.51 12.87
C GLN A 62 2.46 8.50 12.01
N TRP A 63 3.69 8.17 12.41
CA TRP A 63 4.49 7.15 11.75
C TRP A 63 4.71 5.99 12.70
N LYS A 64 4.47 4.77 12.23
CA LYS A 64 4.71 3.55 12.98
C LYS A 64 5.86 2.78 12.36
N ASN A 65 6.86 2.45 13.16
CA ASN A 65 7.92 1.58 12.71
C ASN A 65 7.48 0.11 12.77
N VAL A 66 7.32 -0.52 11.62
CA VAL A 66 7.00 -1.96 11.50
C VAL A 66 8.22 -2.77 11.05
N GLY A 67 9.36 -2.12 10.80
CA GLY A 67 10.63 -2.73 10.47
C GLY A 67 11.39 -3.25 11.70
N LYS A 68 12.65 -3.61 11.48
CA LYS A 68 13.57 -4.14 12.50
C LYS A 68 14.62 -3.12 12.94
N LYS A 69 14.87 -2.08 12.13
CA LYS A 69 15.81 -0.99 12.42
C LYS A 69 15.11 0.21 13.01
N VAL A 70 15.85 1.07 13.71
CA VAL A 70 15.37 2.39 14.12
C VAL A 70 15.18 3.26 12.88
N HIS A 71 14.09 4.00 12.84
CA HIS A 71 13.72 4.91 11.76
C HIS A 71 13.48 6.31 12.31
N ARG A 72 13.73 7.35 11.52
CA ARG A 72 13.50 8.75 11.91
C ARG A 72 13.03 9.55 10.72
N VAL A 73 11.81 10.06 10.79
CA VAL A 73 11.17 10.75 9.69
C VAL A 73 11.44 12.24 9.80
N ILE A 74 12.08 12.80 8.77
CA ILE A 74 12.38 14.23 8.71
C ILE A 74 11.84 14.86 7.42
N LYS A 75 11.43 16.13 7.54
CA LYS A 75 11.29 17.01 6.38
C LYS A 75 12.49 17.95 6.36
N PRO A 76 13.46 17.78 5.45
CA PRO A 76 14.59 18.71 5.37
C PRO A 76 14.10 20.12 5.03
N ASP A 77 14.81 21.12 5.55
CA ASP A 77 14.67 22.50 5.08
C ASP A 77 15.42 22.69 3.75
N ALA A 78 15.08 23.74 3.01
CA ALA A 78 15.74 24.08 1.74
C ALA A 78 17.14 24.69 1.93
N GLY A 79 17.50 25.14 3.14
CA GLY A 79 18.78 25.76 3.46
C GLY A 79 19.88 24.74 3.84
N VAL A 80 21.12 25.01 3.41
CA VAL A 80 22.29 24.25 3.86
C VAL A 80 22.55 24.53 5.33
N GLY A 81 22.53 23.49 6.17
CA GLY A 81 22.80 23.60 7.62
C GLY A 81 21.62 24.08 8.47
N SER A 82 20.44 24.27 7.87
CA SER A 82 19.21 24.52 8.62
C SER A 82 18.72 23.25 9.33
N PRO A 83 18.11 23.36 10.52
CA PRO A 83 17.40 22.24 11.13
C PRO A 83 16.24 21.80 10.22
N PRO A 84 15.82 20.52 10.28
CA PRO A 84 14.68 20.05 9.51
C PRO A 84 13.40 20.78 9.93
N LEU A 85 12.51 21.01 8.96
CA LEU A 85 11.20 21.64 9.17
C LEU A 85 10.25 20.76 9.99
N PHE A 86 10.51 19.47 10.01
CA PHE A 86 9.82 18.49 10.84
C PHE A 86 10.80 17.38 11.20
N ASP A 87 10.67 16.88 12.42
CA ASP A 87 11.48 15.78 12.93
C ASP A 87 10.62 14.90 13.83
N SER A 88 10.61 13.60 13.55
CA SER A 88 9.85 12.63 14.33
C SER A 88 10.58 12.06 15.53
N GLU A 89 11.84 12.45 15.74
CA GLU A 89 12.77 11.75 16.61
C GLU A 89 12.93 10.27 16.21
N ASP A 90 13.70 9.53 17.01
CA ASP A 90 14.02 8.13 16.76
C ASP A 90 12.81 7.24 17.10
N ILE A 91 12.31 6.52 16.11
CA ILE A 91 11.21 5.57 16.23
C ILE A 91 11.79 4.17 16.29
N ALA A 92 11.81 3.57 17.48
CA ALA A 92 12.25 2.19 17.66
C ALA A 92 11.28 1.19 16.99
N PRO A 93 11.72 -0.05 16.67
CA PRO A 93 10.83 -1.08 16.13
C PRO A 93 9.56 -1.27 16.97
N GLY A 94 8.40 -1.26 16.30
CA GLY A 94 7.08 -1.36 16.93
C GLY A 94 6.54 -0.07 17.56
N GLN A 95 7.33 1.01 17.63
CA GLN A 95 6.89 2.30 18.19
C GLN A 95 6.13 3.15 17.17
N ILE A 96 5.40 4.12 17.71
CA ILE A 96 4.70 5.17 16.98
C ILE A 96 5.30 6.51 17.38
N SER A 97 5.52 7.39 16.40
CA SER A 97 6.04 8.74 16.64
C SER A 97 5.01 9.69 17.23
N GLN A 98 5.45 10.90 17.59
CA GLN A 98 4.54 11.98 17.95
C GLN A 98 3.58 12.36 16.81
N SER A 99 2.41 12.87 17.20
CA SER A 99 1.39 13.36 16.28
C SER A 99 1.86 14.61 15.53
N PHE A 100 1.62 14.64 14.23
CA PHE A 100 1.81 15.81 13.38
C PHE A 100 0.47 16.25 12.78
N ILE A 101 0.08 17.50 13.03
CA ILE A 101 -1.19 18.05 12.53
C ILE A 101 -0.95 18.75 11.20
N MET A 102 -1.66 18.34 10.17
CA MET A 102 -1.51 18.89 8.82
C MET A 102 -2.42 20.11 8.61
N THR A 103 -1.92 21.30 8.98
CA THR A 103 -2.70 22.55 8.93
C THR A 103 -2.60 23.31 7.61
N TYR A 104 -1.55 23.05 6.82
CA TYR A 104 -1.32 23.68 5.53
C TYR A 104 -1.70 22.77 4.37
N GLY A 105 -2.04 23.39 3.24
CA GLY A 105 -2.33 22.71 1.99
C GLY A 105 -1.06 22.48 1.16
N GLY A 106 -0.98 21.36 0.46
CA GLY A 106 0.10 21.02 -0.46
C GLY A 106 0.80 19.71 -0.11
N ASN A 107 2.01 19.54 -0.63
CA ASN A 107 2.80 18.33 -0.41
C ASN A 107 3.74 18.48 0.78
N PHE A 108 3.56 17.61 1.75
CA PHE A 108 4.53 17.32 2.80
C PHE A 108 5.40 16.15 2.34
N ASN A 109 6.52 16.46 1.69
CA ASN A 109 7.53 15.47 1.34
C ASN A 109 8.48 15.26 2.52
N TYR A 110 8.71 14.01 2.87
CA TYR A 110 9.59 13.61 3.96
C TYR A 110 10.41 12.40 3.56
N LEU A 111 11.46 12.14 4.33
CA LEU A 111 12.38 11.03 4.13
C LEU A 111 12.77 10.40 5.46
N ASP A 112 13.31 9.19 5.41
CA ASP A 112 13.98 8.60 6.56
C ASP A 112 15.41 9.16 6.67
N GLN A 113 15.78 9.69 7.84
CA GLN A 113 17.08 10.31 8.07
C GLN A 113 18.24 9.32 7.93
N TYR A 114 18.03 8.05 8.27
CA TYR A 114 19.07 7.03 8.20
C TYR A 114 19.17 6.41 6.80
N ASN A 115 18.09 6.39 6.05
CA ASN A 115 18.03 5.95 4.65
C ASN A 115 17.28 6.98 3.77
N PRO A 116 17.97 8.03 3.29
CA PRO A 116 17.33 9.12 2.53
C PRO A 116 16.70 8.71 1.19
N SER A 117 16.97 7.50 0.70
CA SER A 117 16.28 6.93 -0.47
C SER A 117 14.83 6.57 -0.19
N LEU A 118 14.49 6.31 1.07
CA LEU A 118 13.12 6.06 1.52
C LEU A 118 12.42 7.42 1.66
N THR A 119 11.45 7.66 0.78
CA THR A 119 10.71 8.92 0.72
C THR A 119 9.21 8.66 0.72
N GLY A 120 8.47 9.54 1.38
CA GLY A 120 7.02 9.53 1.42
C GLY A 120 6.45 10.92 1.21
N THR A 121 5.18 10.97 0.85
CA THR A 121 4.45 12.22 0.65
C THR A 121 3.11 12.13 1.36
N VAL A 122 2.82 13.13 2.19
CA VAL A 122 1.44 13.42 2.59
C VAL A 122 0.96 14.62 1.79
N ASN A 123 -0.20 14.52 1.17
CA ASN A 123 -0.82 15.58 0.42
C ASN A 123 -2.11 16.04 1.10
N THR A 124 -2.26 17.35 1.20
CA THR A 124 -3.47 18.02 1.64
C THR A 124 -4.01 18.95 0.56
N PRO A 125 -5.34 19.15 0.53
CA PRO A 125 -5.97 20.01 -0.46
C PRO A 125 -5.55 21.47 -0.27
N GLN A 126 -5.12 22.14 -1.33
CA GLN A 126 -4.68 23.55 -1.26
C GLN A 126 -5.83 24.55 -1.20
N ARG A 127 -6.94 24.26 -1.88
CA ARG A 127 -8.08 25.18 -2.02
C ARG A 127 -9.32 24.80 -1.20
N SER A 128 -9.33 23.61 -0.61
CA SER A 128 -10.41 23.07 0.23
C SER A 128 -9.83 22.57 1.55
N ASN A 129 -10.65 22.41 2.60
CA ASN A 129 -10.22 21.75 3.82
C ASN A 129 -10.40 20.23 3.76
N THR A 130 -11.16 19.73 2.79
CA THR A 130 -11.51 18.31 2.68
C THR A 130 -11.12 17.75 1.32
N GLN A 131 -10.75 16.48 1.29
CA GLN A 131 -10.54 15.71 0.05
C GLN A 131 -10.85 14.22 0.26
N ALA A 132 -10.78 13.42 -0.80
CA ALA A 132 -10.84 11.98 -0.68
C ALA A 132 -9.55 11.46 -0.04
N GLU A 133 -9.69 10.70 1.04
CA GLU A 133 -8.57 10.24 1.87
C GLU A 133 -8.15 8.83 1.45
N ASN A 134 -6.84 8.54 1.49
CA ASN A 134 -6.31 7.22 1.13
C ASN A 134 -5.12 6.76 1.98
N CYS A 135 -5.05 7.21 3.22
CA CYS A 135 -3.92 6.93 4.12
C CYS A 135 -4.06 5.65 4.94
N SER A 136 -4.77 4.66 4.40
CA SER A 136 -4.73 3.31 4.96
C SER A 136 -3.48 2.62 4.43
N PRO A 137 -2.72 1.90 5.27
CA PRO A 137 -1.63 1.06 4.77
C PRO A 137 -2.19 0.07 3.75
N LEU A 138 -1.50 -0.02 2.60
CA LEU A 138 -1.79 -1.07 1.62
C LEU A 138 -1.31 -2.39 2.20
N ALA A 139 -2.04 -3.48 1.97
CA ALA A 139 -1.51 -4.80 2.31
C ALA A 139 -0.15 -4.99 1.60
N PRO A 140 0.84 -5.63 2.24
CA PRO A 140 2.11 -5.89 1.59
C PRO A 140 1.86 -6.66 0.29
N THR A 141 2.37 -6.14 -0.83
CA THR A 141 2.33 -6.88 -2.10
C THR A 141 3.06 -8.20 -1.87
N PRO A 142 2.43 -9.37 -2.14
CA PRO A 142 3.12 -10.64 -1.97
C PRO A 142 4.38 -10.62 -2.83
N THR A 143 5.55 -10.84 -2.22
CA THR A 143 6.79 -11.07 -2.97
C THR A 143 6.53 -12.24 -3.92
N PRO A 144 6.79 -12.12 -5.23
CA PRO A 144 6.60 -13.23 -6.14
C PRO A 144 7.43 -14.41 -5.61
N THR A 145 6.76 -15.52 -5.32
CA THR A 145 7.46 -16.76 -4.95
C THR A 145 8.39 -17.09 -6.11
N PRO A 146 9.71 -17.31 -5.90
CA PRO A 146 10.59 -17.65 -6.99
C PRO A 146 10.05 -18.91 -7.68
N THR A 147 9.69 -18.78 -8.95
CA THR A 147 9.34 -19.92 -9.79
C THR A 147 10.56 -20.83 -9.80
N ARG A 148 10.42 -22.07 -9.29
CA ARG A 148 11.50 -23.05 -9.36
C ARG A 148 11.92 -23.18 -10.82
N THR A 149 13.17 -22.88 -11.12
CA THR A 149 13.77 -23.24 -12.40
C THR A 149 13.59 -24.75 -12.58
N PRO A 150 13.03 -25.24 -13.70
CA PRO A 150 13.00 -26.67 -13.98
C PRO A 150 14.42 -27.23 -13.82
N GLY A 151 14.58 -28.21 -12.92
CA GLY A 151 15.85 -28.93 -12.81
C GLY A 151 16.19 -29.59 -14.15
N PRO A 152 17.49 -29.82 -14.46
CA PRO A 152 17.86 -30.50 -15.67
C PRO A 152 17.15 -31.86 -15.74
N THR A 153 16.46 -32.12 -16.84
CA THR A 153 15.89 -33.43 -17.14
C THR A 153 16.99 -34.47 -16.99
N PRO A 154 16.81 -35.55 -16.20
CA PRO A 154 17.81 -36.59 -16.10
C PRO A 154 18.07 -37.16 -17.49
N THR A 155 19.32 -37.09 -17.94
CA THR A 155 19.76 -37.73 -19.19
C THR A 155 19.44 -39.22 -19.08
N PRO A 156 18.71 -39.82 -20.05
CA PRO A 156 18.42 -41.25 -20.01
C PRO A 156 19.73 -42.03 -19.96
N SER A 157 19.87 -42.89 -18.95
CA SER A 157 20.97 -43.83 -18.83
C SER A 157 21.01 -44.71 -20.08
N PRO A 158 22.19 -44.98 -20.69
CA PRO A 158 22.27 -45.89 -21.81
C PRO A 158 21.77 -47.27 -21.39
N GLN A 159 20.66 -47.71 -22.00
CA GLN A 159 20.24 -49.10 -21.94
C GLN A 159 21.32 -49.95 -22.60
N VAL A 160 22.05 -50.71 -21.79
CA VAL A 160 22.93 -51.77 -22.28
C VAL A 160 22.05 -52.78 -23.00
N ALA A 161 22.17 -52.80 -24.32
CA ALA A 161 21.54 -53.80 -25.16
C ALA A 161 22.08 -55.18 -24.75
N ALA A 162 21.22 -55.98 -24.10
CA ALA A 162 21.51 -57.38 -23.87
C ALA A 162 21.66 -58.06 -25.24
N LEU A 163 22.88 -58.46 -25.56
CA LEU A 163 23.17 -59.32 -26.70
C LEU A 163 22.43 -60.66 -26.51
N PRO A 164 21.82 -61.24 -27.56
CA PRO A 164 21.24 -62.58 -27.45
C PRO A 164 22.38 -63.58 -27.25
N MET A 165 22.46 -64.13 -26.05
CA MET A 165 23.34 -65.24 -25.72
C MET A 165 22.80 -66.50 -26.44
N TYR A 166 23.37 -66.81 -27.59
CA TYR A 166 23.13 -68.07 -28.29
C TYR A 166 23.71 -69.21 -27.44
N CYS A 167 22.85 -69.98 -26.77
CA CYS A 167 23.21 -71.30 -26.25
C CYS A 167 23.55 -72.21 -27.44
N ARG A 168 24.85 -72.35 -27.71
CA ARG A 168 25.38 -73.31 -28.67
C ARG A 168 25.42 -74.69 -27.98
N ALA A 169 24.42 -75.53 -28.26
CA ALA A 169 24.44 -76.93 -27.85
C ALA A 169 25.56 -77.65 -28.63
N ALA A 170 26.69 -77.90 -27.98
CA ALA A 170 27.67 -78.85 -28.44
C ALA A 170 27.15 -80.26 -28.10
N SER A 171 27.05 -81.07 -29.14
CA SER A 171 26.81 -82.51 -29.09
C SER A 171 27.79 -83.20 -28.12
N LEU A 172 27.25 -83.93 -27.15
CA LEU A 172 27.57 -85.33 -26.81
C LEU A 172 26.77 -85.69 -25.55
N GLY A 173 26.07 -86.82 -25.60
CA GLY A 173 24.93 -87.12 -24.73
C GLY A 173 25.25 -87.22 -23.25
N ALA A 174 24.34 -86.68 -22.44
CA ALA A 174 24.01 -87.18 -21.10
C ALA A 174 22.68 -86.57 -20.61
N ALA A 175 21.84 -87.44 -20.06
CA ALA A 175 20.61 -87.30 -19.29
C ALA A 175 20.03 -85.89 -18.94
N ILE A 176 18.76 -85.73 -19.31
CA ILE A 176 17.65 -85.07 -18.59
C ILE A 176 17.94 -84.63 -17.13
N GLY A 177 17.81 -83.31 -16.90
CA GLY A 177 17.69 -82.66 -15.59
C GLY A 177 17.26 -81.20 -15.77
N ASN A 178 16.04 -80.87 -15.36
CA ASN A 178 15.43 -79.53 -15.42
C ASN A 178 15.94 -78.65 -14.26
N GLU A 179 15.93 -77.33 -14.46
CA GLU A 179 16.22 -76.24 -13.50
C GLU A 179 17.71 -76.13 -13.06
N GLY A 180 18.49 -75.06 -13.22
CA GLY A 180 18.34 -73.70 -13.72
C GLY A 180 19.64 -72.96 -13.36
N CYS A 181 20.23 -72.20 -14.29
CA CYS A 181 21.45 -71.42 -14.06
C CYS A 181 21.26 -70.42 -12.90
N ALA A 182 22.11 -70.50 -11.88
CA ALA A 182 22.13 -69.54 -10.79
C ALA A 182 22.60 -68.16 -11.30
N VAL A 183 21.73 -67.16 -11.22
CA VAL A 183 22.08 -65.75 -11.45
C VAL A 183 22.49 -65.14 -10.11
N THR A 184 23.79 -64.89 -9.94
CA THR A 184 24.30 -64.05 -8.85
C THR A 184 23.92 -62.60 -9.13
N VAL A 185 23.11 -61.99 -8.24
CA VAL A 185 22.84 -60.54 -8.24
C VAL A 185 23.86 -59.87 -7.33
N GLY A 186 24.74 -59.05 -7.91
CA GLY A 186 25.66 -58.19 -7.16
C GLY A 186 24.92 -56.97 -6.61
N ILE A 187 24.85 -56.85 -5.28
CA ILE A 187 24.42 -55.65 -4.58
C ILE A 187 25.63 -54.71 -4.39
N ALA A 188 25.64 -53.57 -5.09
CA ALA A 188 26.55 -52.49 -4.79
C ALA A 188 26.08 -51.76 -3.52
N ARG A 189 26.99 -51.61 -2.54
CA ARG A 189 26.86 -50.70 -1.40
C ARG A 189 27.61 -49.43 -1.77
N ASP A 190 26.92 -48.29 -1.70
CA ASP A 190 27.54 -46.96 -1.72
C ASP A 190 27.66 -46.48 -0.27
N ASP A 191 28.88 -46.12 0.14
CA ASP A 191 29.23 -45.46 1.41
C ASP A 191 28.96 -43.94 1.34
#